data_AF-A0A2N6AH27-F1
#
_entry.id   AF-A0A2N6AH27-F1
#
_cell.length_a   1.000
_cell.length_b   1.000
_cell.length_c   1.000
_cell.angle_alpha   90.00
_cell.angle_beta   90.00
_cell.angle_gamma   90.00
#
_symmetry.space_group_name_H-M   'P 1'
#
loop_
_entity.id
_entity.type
_entity.pdbx_description
1 polymer ?
#
loop_
_entity_poly.entity_id
_entity_poly.type
_entity_poly.pdbx_seq_one_letter_code
_entity_poly.pdbx_strand_id
1 'polypeptide(L)'
;MYLEVCANKMQLEPYFYNSAKSDFMRDLTSPLKGFGINHFAFIRMFDKQSFRLADQPNWLRTYFENEFYNDTELYQEVINDLELGEEKFKFLTNQPEGPHQNLLVENNLWHFLLHFKRSKNFVDFWCFSAEPSNSEILNDYIGNLNKYKNIANQLIGKIVLEMEEDCNHQKFIKTDLSLPKLKNRYAYKHLNCGQILSIELTEKQNQCLFFCYERIF
;
A
#
# COMPACT_ATOMS: atom_id res chain seq x y z
N MET A 1 -8.20 -12.34 -38.05
CA MET A 1 -8.41 -12.66 -36.62
C MET A 1 -8.01 -11.41 -35.87
N TYR A 2 -8.98 -10.51 -35.65
CA TYR A 2 -8.74 -9.28 -34.91
C TYR A 2 -8.64 -9.65 -33.44
N LEU A 3 -7.47 -9.45 -32.84
CA LEU A 3 -7.35 -9.42 -31.39
C LEU A 3 -8.11 -8.16 -30.95
N GLU A 4 -9.31 -8.36 -30.39
CA GLU A 4 -9.90 -7.38 -29.48
C GLU A 4 -8.91 -7.19 -28.34
N VAL A 5 -8.04 -6.19 -28.48
CA VAL A 5 -7.36 -5.60 -27.34
C VAL A 5 -8.47 -4.95 -26.55
N CYS A 6 -8.98 -5.66 -25.52
CA CYS A 6 -9.82 -5.07 -24.49
C CYS A 6 -9.17 -3.74 -24.12
N ALA A 7 -9.85 -2.64 -24.41
CA ALA A 7 -9.43 -1.32 -23.97
C ALA A 7 -9.47 -1.35 -22.43
N ASN A 8 -8.33 -1.67 -21.80
CA ASN A 8 -8.20 -1.61 -20.36
C ASN A 8 -8.59 -0.20 -19.93
N LYS A 9 -9.60 -0.09 -19.06
CA LYS A 9 -10.14 1.19 -18.62
C LYS A 9 -9.23 1.74 -17.54
N MET A 10 -8.05 2.17 -17.98
CA MET A 10 -7.09 2.88 -17.15
C MET A 10 -7.79 3.99 -16.37
N GLN A 11 -7.65 3.96 -15.05
CA GLN A 11 -8.20 5.01 -14.18
C GLN A 11 -7.30 6.26 -14.28
N LEU A 12 -7.59 7.10 -15.27
CA LEU A 12 -6.77 8.25 -15.66
C LEU A 12 -6.52 9.23 -14.51
N GLU A 13 -7.55 9.52 -13.73
CA GLU A 13 -7.50 10.49 -12.64
C GLU A 13 -6.49 10.10 -11.53
N PRO A 14 -6.57 8.91 -10.90
CA PRO A 14 -5.55 8.45 -9.95
C PRO A 14 -4.15 8.28 -10.57
N TYR A 15 -4.08 7.94 -11.87
CA TYR A 15 -2.82 7.84 -12.59
C TYR A 15 -2.13 9.20 -12.71
N PHE A 16 -2.84 10.24 -13.16
CA PHE A 16 -2.27 11.59 -13.28
C PHE A 16 -1.89 12.13 -11.91
N TYR A 17 -2.69 11.85 -10.87
CA TYR A 17 -2.34 12.19 -9.50
C TYR A 17 -1.02 11.53 -9.08
N ASN A 18 -0.89 10.21 -9.23
CA ASN A 18 0.36 9.49 -8.89
C ASN A 18 1.55 10.03 -9.70
N SER A 19 1.34 10.33 -10.98
CA SER A 19 2.40 10.84 -11.87
C SER A 19 2.92 12.18 -11.35
N ALA A 20 2.01 13.10 -11.01
CA ALA A 20 2.36 14.43 -10.49
C ALA A 20 3.12 14.37 -9.15
N LYS A 21 2.94 13.30 -8.36
CA LYS A 21 3.61 13.12 -7.07
C LYS A 21 4.87 12.24 -7.13
N SER A 22 5.24 11.75 -8.32
CA SER A 22 6.38 10.83 -8.44
C SER A 22 7.72 11.49 -8.09
N ASP A 23 7.91 12.77 -8.46
CA ASP A 23 9.13 13.50 -8.11
C ASP A 23 9.22 13.79 -6.61
N PHE A 24 8.10 14.17 -5.96
CA PHE A 24 8.02 14.27 -4.50
C PHE A 24 8.44 12.96 -3.82
N MET A 25 7.90 11.84 -4.30
CA MET A 25 8.26 10.52 -3.77
C MET A 25 9.74 10.21 -3.98
N ARG A 26 10.29 10.51 -5.16
CA ARG A 26 11.70 10.29 -5.47
C ARG A 26 12.64 11.09 -4.58
N ASP A 27 12.30 12.33 -4.27
CA ASP A 27 13.08 13.16 -3.35
C ASP A 27 13.02 12.59 -1.94
N LEU A 28 11.81 12.24 -1.49
CA LEU A 28 11.54 11.66 -0.19
C LEU A 28 12.27 10.32 0.02
N THR A 29 12.33 9.48 -1.01
CA THR A 29 12.92 8.11 -0.97
C THR A 29 14.36 8.08 -1.46
N SER A 30 14.93 9.21 -1.89
CA SER A 30 16.32 9.29 -2.37
C SER A 30 17.36 8.69 -1.41
N PRO A 31 17.24 8.79 -0.07
CA PRO A 31 18.20 8.16 0.83
C PRO A 31 18.19 6.62 0.76
N LEU A 32 17.10 6.01 0.27
CA LEU A 32 16.99 4.56 0.17
C LEU A 32 17.95 3.96 -0.86
N LYS A 33 18.40 4.76 -1.83
CA LYS A 33 19.41 4.34 -2.81
C LYS A 33 20.72 3.94 -2.15
N GLY A 34 21.08 4.56 -1.02
CA GLY A 34 22.25 4.18 -0.23
C GLY A 34 22.13 2.80 0.41
N PHE A 35 20.92 2.24 0.50
CA PHE A 35 20.66 0.88 0.95
C PHE A 35 20.48 -0.10 -0.22
N GLY A 36 20.73 0.30 -1.46
CA GLY A 36 20.53 -0.54 -2.64
C GLY A 36 19.07 -0.67 -3.11
N ILE A 37 18.17 0.15 -2.58
CA ILE A 37 16.76 0.24 -3.00
C ILE A 37 16.66 1.17 -4.22
N ASN A 38 16.10 0.67 -5.32
CA ASN A 38 15.91 1.44 -6.56
C ASN A 38 14.45 1.85 -6.81
N HIS A 39 13.51 1.31 -6.03
CA HIS A 39 12.10 1.67 -6.08
C HIS A 39 11.45 1.56 -4.71
N PHE A 40 10.62 2.54 -4.41
CA PHE A 40 9.72 2.53 -3.27
C PHE A 40 8.29 2.89 -3.69
N ALA A 41 7.33 2.17 -3.14
CA ALA A 41 5.92 2.54 -3.22
C ALA A 41 5.24 2.39 -1.85
N PHE A 42 4.31 3.31 -1.59
CA PHE A 42 3.37 3.21 -0.50
C PHE A 42 1.96 3.05 -1.07
N ILE A 43 1.21 2.13 -0.50
CA ILE A 43 -0.19 1.88 -0.84
C ILE A 43 -0.99 1.80 0.47
N ARG A 44 -2.10 2.52 0.54
CA ARG A 44 -3.12 2.37 1.59
C ARG A 44 -4.38 1.81 0.97
N MET A 45 -4.77 0.62 1.40
CA MET A 45 -5.97 -0.06 0.91
C MET A 45 -7.12 0.16 1.89
N PHE A 46 -8.23 0.66 1.38
CA PHE A 46 -9.54 0.76 2.02
C PHE A 46 -10.47 -0.29 1.40
N ASP A 47 -11.71 -0.36 1.87
CA ASP A 47 -12.69 -1.24 1.24
C ASP A 47 -13.03 -0.71 -0.17
N LYS A 48 -12.74 -1.52 -1.20
CA LYS A 48 -12.99 -1.20 -2.63
C LYS A 48 -12.26 0.04 -3.17
N GLN A 49 -11.32 0.59 -2.41
CA GLN A 49 -10.53 1.75 -2.81
C GLN A 49 -9.09 1.60 -2.34
N SER A 50 -8.14 2.18 -3.07
CA SER A 50 -6.77 2.30 -2.61
C SER A 50 -6.19 3.66 -2.96
N PHE A 51 -5.22 4.07 -2.16
CA PHE A 51 -4.33 5.19 -2.44
C PHE A 51 -2.94 4.63 -2.69
N ARG A 52 -2.23 5.18 -3.66
CA ARG A 52 -0.85 4.77 -3.98
C ARG A 52 0.00 6.00 -4.22
N LEU A 53 1.26 5.93 -3.82
CA LEU A 53 2.32 6.82 -4.27
C LEU A 53 3.61 6.02 -4.51
N ALA A 54 4.35 6.39 -5.56
CA ALA A 54 5.52 5.64 -6.04
C ALA A 54 6.56 6.57 -6.67
N ASP A 55 7.84 6.24 -6.51
CA ASP A 55 8.98 7.04 -7.01
C ASP A 55 9.42 6.74 -8.46
N GLN A 56 8.83 5.71 -9.08
CA GLN A 56 9.14 5.26 -10.44
C GLN A 56 7.98 5.57 -11.42
N PRO A 57 8.08 6.62 -12.24
CA PRO A 57 7.02 7.01 -13.17
C PRO A 57 6.88 6.03 -14.36
N ASN A 58 7.97 5.37 -14.75
CA ASN A 58 7.93 4.38 -15.85
C ASN A 58 7.07 3.17 -15.46
N TRP A 59 7.24 2.67 -14.24
CA TRP A 59 6.43 1.59 -13.70
C TRP A 59 4.96 1.98 -13.52
N LEU A 60 4.70 3.25 -13.18
CA LEU A 60 3.35 3.73 -12.90
C LEU A 60 2.40 3.52 -14.08
N ARG A 61 2.83 3.80 -15.31
CA ARG A 61 1.98 3.60 -16.49
C ARG A 61 1.62 2.12 -16.66
N THR A 62 2.61 1.25 -16.64
CA THR A 62 2.44 -0.21 -16.74
C THR A 62 1.52 -0.74 -15.65
N TYR A 63 1.67 -0.26 -14.42
CA TYR A 63 0.83 -0.64 -13.28
C TYR A 63 -0.67 -0.35 -13.51
N PHE A 64 -0.99 0.82 -14.05
CA PHE A 64 -2.37 1.23 -14.32
C PHE A 64 -2.95 0.59 -15.59
N GLU A 65 -2.15 0.47 -16.65
CA GLU A 65 -2.58 -0.16 -17.91
C GLU A 65 -2.90 -1.65 -17.74
N ASN A 66 -2.27 -2.34 -16.78
CA ASN A 66 -2.50 -3.75 -16.47
C ASN A 66 -3.37 -3.98 -15.24
N GLU A 67 -3.95 -2.93 -14.67
CA GLU A 67 -4.82 -3.00 -13.49
C GLU A 67 -4.19 -3.74 -12.29
N PHE A 68 -2.87 -3.62 -12.09
CA PHE A 68 -2.16 -4.30 -11.00
C PHE A 68 -2.56 -3.81 -9.59
N TYR A 69 -3.48 -2.85 -9.49
CA TYR A 69 -4.20 -2.53 -8.25
C TYR A 69 -5.28 -3.56 -7.88
N ASN A 70 -5.58 -4.52 -8.75
CA ASN A 70 -6.51 -5.63 -8.56
C ASN A 70 -5.80 -6.98 -8.40
N ASP A 71 -4.47 -7.00 -8.20
CA ASP A 71 -3.71 -8.24 -8.03
C ASP A 71 -4.08 -8.95 -6.72
N THR A 72 -4.98 -9.93 -6.80
CA THR A 72 -5.49 -10.64 -5.64
C THR A 72 -4.45 -11.53 -4.97
N GLU A 73 -3.49 -12.06 -5.72
CA GLU A 73 -2.42 -12.93 -5.18
C GLU A 73 -1.40 -12.11 -4.38
N LEU A 74 -1.12 -10.89 -4.84
CA LEU A 74 -0.24 -9.97 -4.14
C LEU A 74 -0.90 -9.40 -2.87
N TYR A 75 -2.16 -8.97 -2.97
CA TYR A 75 -2.81 -8.21 -1.90
C TYR A 75 -3.82 -9.03 -1.10
N GLN A 76 -4.83 -9.63 -1.74
CA GLN A 76 -6.01 -10.15 -1.04
C GLN A 76 -5.67 -11.31 -0.10
N GLU A 77 -4.78 -12.21 -0.51
CA GLU A 77 -4.34 -13.33 0.33
C GLU A 77 -3.72 -12.81 1.64
N VAL A 78 -2.80 -11.84 1.54
CA VAL A 78 -2.14 -11.26 2.72
C VAL A 78 -3.13 -10.47 3.58
N ILE A 79 -4.00 -9.67 2.97
CA ILE A 79 -5.02 -8.88 3.68
C ILE A 79 -5.98 -9.78 4.47
N ASN A 80 -6.37 -10.93 3.90
CA ASN A 80 -7.30 -11.88 4.54
C ASN A 80 -6.71 -12.52 5.79
N ASP A 81 -5.39 -12.69 5.83
CA ASP A 81 -4.67 -13.31 6.93
C ASP A 81 -4.29 -12.35 8.06
N LEU A 82 -4.36 -11.03 7.84
CA LEU A 82 -3.93 -10.03 8.81
C LEU A 82 -5.00 -9.70 9.85
N GLU A 83 -4.66 -9.87 11.13
CA GLU A 83 -5.48 -9.40 12.26
C GLU A 83 -5.26 -7.91 12.58
N LEU A 84 -6.16 -7.30 13.35
CA LEU A 84 -6.06 -5.88 13.71
C LEU A 84 -4.77 -5.59 14.49
N GLY A 85 -3.97 -4.65 13.99
CA GLY A 85 -2.69 -4.26 14.59
C GLY A 85 -1.51 -5.15 14.18
N GLU A 86 -1.77 -6.22 13.42
CA GLU A 86 -0.73 -7.12 12.93
C GLU A 86 0.09 -6.48 11.81
N GLU A 87 1.36 -6.87 11.74
CA GLU A 87 2.29 -6.53 10.68
C GLU A 87 2.89 -7.81 10.08
N LYS A 88 3.00 -7.89 8.75
CA LYS A 88 3.57 -9.04 8.03
C LYS A 88 4.59 -8.57 7.01
N PHE A 89 5.65 -9.35 6.84
CA PHE A 89 6.64 -9.15 5.79
C PHE A 89 6.54 -10.29 4.77
N LYS A 90 6.62 -9.96 3.48
CA LYS A 90 6.69 -10.92 2.37
C LYS A 90 7.88 -10.54 1.51
N PHE A 91 8.66 -11.53 1.12
CA PHE A 91 9.75 -11.37 0.17
C PHE A 91 9.28 -11.88 -1.17
N LEU A 92 9.44 -11.10 -2.23
CA LEU A 92 9.26 -11.60 -3.58
C LEU A 92 10.63 -11.70 -4.23
N THR A 93 11.03 -12.93 -4.51
CA THR A 93 12.30 -13.29 -5.16
C THR A 93 11.95 -14.18 -6.33
N ASN A 94 11.17 -13.67 -7.28
CA ASN A 94 10.60 -14.54 -8.31
C ASN A 94 11.62 -14.75 -9.43
N GLN A 95 11.77 -16.00 -9.86
CA GLN A 95 11.99 -16.28 -11.28
C GLN A 95 10.76 -15.77 -12.03
N PRO A 96 10.90 -15.12 -13.19
CA PRO A 96 9.77 -14.57 -13.92
C PRO A 96 8.72 -15.65 -14.27
N GLU A 97 7.66 -15.73 -13.48
CA GLU A 97 6.52 -16.64 -13.67
C GLU A 97 5.27 -15.80 -13.94
N GLY A 98 4.99 -15.54 -15.21
CA GLY A 98 3.78 -14.84 -15.66
C GLY A 98 3.97 -13.37 -16.05
N PRO A 99 2.91 -12.74 -16.61
CA PRO A 99 3.01 -11.42 -17.22
C PRO A 99 3.39 -10.28 -16.26
N HIS A 100 2.88 -10.32 -15.01
CA HIS A 100 3.18 -9.27 -14.02
C HIS A 100 4.66 -9.26 -13.65
N GLN A 101 5.22 -10.43 -13.34
CA GLN A 101 6.62 -10.59 -12.96
C GLN A 101 7.56 -10.19 -14.09
N ASN A 102 7.26 -10.58 -15.34
CA ASN A 102 8.03 -10.14 -16.51
C ASN A 102 8.11 -8.62 -16.62
N LEU A 103 6.97 -7.94 -16.43
CA LEU A 103 6.92 -6.47 -16.51
C LEU A 103 7.68 -5.80 -15.36
N LEU A 104 7.75 -6.40 -14.17
CA LEU A 104 8.60 -5.91 -13.09
C LEU A 104 10.08 -5.97 -13.48
N VAL A 105 10.53 -7.10 -14.04
CA VAL A 105 11.91 -7.29 -14.51
C VAL A 105 12.28 -6.30 -15.62
N GLU A 106 11.41 -6.11 -16.60
CA GLU A 106 11.61 -5.14 -17.70
C GLU A 106 11.77 -3.70 -17.18
N ASN A 107 11.24 -3.40 -15.99
CA ASN A 107 11.37 -2.12 -15.32
C ASN A 107 12.48 -2.09 -14.25
N ASN A 108 13.38 -3.09 -14.24
CA ASN A 108 14.46 -3.27 -13.26
C ASN A 108 13.97 -3.35 -11.80
N LEU A 109 12.76 -3.86 -11.57
CA LEU A 109 12.18 -4.06 -10.25
C LEU A 109 12.20 -5.55 -9.92
N TRP A 110 12.97 -5.97 -8.91
CA TRP A 110 13.13 -7.41 -8.63
C TRP A 110 13.08 -7.78 -7.16
N HIS A 111 14.15 -7.55 -6.40
CA HIS A 111 14.22 -8.11 -5.05
C HIS A 111 13.31 -7.28 -4.14
N PHE A 112 12.09 -7.76 -3.92
CA PHE A 112 11.09 -7.01 -3.16
C PHE A 112 11.05 -7.43 -1.70
N LEU A 113 11.07 -6.43 -0.82
CA LEU A 113 10.56 -6.53 0.54
C LEU A 113 9.21 -5.82 0.60
N LEU A 114 8.20 -6.58 0.96
CA LEU A 114 6.84 -6.10 1.15
C LEU A 114 6.53 -6.06 2.65
N HIS A 115 6.07 -4.92 3.15
CA HIS A 115 5.65 -4.77 4.54
C HIS A 115 4.18 -4.38 4.58
N PHE A 116 3.38 -5.13 5.31
CA PHE A 116 1.95 -4.89 5.48
C PHE A 116 1.64 -4.58 6.94
N LYS A 117 0.70 -3.67 7.18
CA LYS A 117 0.19 -3.35 8.51
C LYS A 117 -1.32 -3.15 8.48
N ARG A 118 -2.04 -3.87 9.33
CA ARG A 118 -3.50 -3.77 9.43
C ARG A 118 -3.93 -2.75 10.47
N SER A 119 -4.70 -1.77 10.02
CA SER A 119 -5.46 -0.83 10.86
C SER A 119 -6.95 -1.15 10.79
N LYS A 120 -7.76 -0.46 11.61
CA LYS A 120 -9.21 -0.71 11.72
C LYS A 120 -9.92 -0.61 10.36
N ASN A 121 -9.61 0.45 9.60
CA ASN A 121 -10.33 0.80 8.38
C ASN A 121 -9.49 0.64 7.10
N PHE A 122 -8.21 0.27 7.23
CA PHE A 122 -7.29 0.19 6.10
C PHE A 122 -6.17 -0.82 6.33
N VAL A 123 -5.44 -1.14 5.28
CA VAL A 123 -4.15 -1.83 5.33
C VAL A 123 -3.12 -0.94 4.66
N ASP A 124 -2.04 -0.65 5.37
CA ASP A 124 -0.87 -0.01 4.78
C ASP A 124 0.06 -1.06 4.21
N PHE A 125 0.61 -0.76 3.05
CA PHE A 125 1.50 -1.60 2.29
C PHE A 125 2.69 -0.76 1.81
N TRP A 126 3.90 -1.15 2.20
CA TRP A 126 5.15 -0.57 1.72
C TRP A 126 5.89 -1.59 0.86
N CYS A 127 6.36 -1.13 -0.29
CA CYS A 127 7.12 -1.91 -1.25
C CYS A 127 8.52 -1.31 -1.37
N PHE A 128 9.54 -2.11 -1.07
CA PHE A 128 10.93 -1.79 -1.33
C PHE A 128 11.44 -2.74 -2.40
N SER A 129 12.01 -2.24 -3.50
CA SER A 129 12.61 -3.06 -4.55
C SER A 129 14.08 -2.71 -4.74
N ALA A 130 14.84 -3.70 -5.20
CA ALA A 130 16.18 -3.49 -5.72
C ALA A 130 16.29 -4.06 -7.14
N GLU A 131 17.36 -3.65 -7.82
CA GLU A 131 17.71 -4.13 -9.15
C GLU A 131 18.00 -5.64 -9.16
N PRO A 132 17.81 -6.33 -10.31
CA PRO A 132 18.07 -7.76 -10.43
C PRO A 132 19.51 -8.16 -10.05
N SER A 133 20.47 -7.28 -10.35
CA SER A 133 21.91 -7.46 -10.08
C SER A 133 22.26 -7.45 -8.58
N ASN A 134 21.42 -6.87 -7.73
CA ASN A 134 21.67 -6.71 -6.30
C ASN A 134 21.08 -7.87 -5.49
N SER A 135 21.56 -9.10 -5.71
CA SER A 135 21.04 -10.28 -4.99
C SER A 135 21.36 -10.29 -3.48
N GLU A 136 22.41 -9.58 -3.06
CA GLU A 136 22.83 -9.49 -1.66
C GLU A 136 21.80 -8.76 -0.78
N ILE A 137 20.94 -7.93 -1.38
CA ILE A 137 19.89 -7.20 -0.67
C ILE A 137 18.92 -8.12 0.08
N LEU A 138 18.74 -9.36 -0.40
CA LEU A 138 17.85 -10.33 0.24
C LEU A 138 18.33 -10.69 1.65
N ASN A 139 19.65 -10.84 1.81
CA ASN A 139 20.25 -11.08 3.12
C ASN A 139 20.10 -9.85 4.03
N ASP A 140 20.22 -8.64 3.47
CA ASP A 140 19.97 -7.41 4.23
C ASP A 140 18.51 -7.32 4.68
N TYR A 141 17.54 -7.63 3.81
CA TYR A 141 16.12 -7.64 4.18
C TYR A 141 15.84 -8.62 5.31
N ILE A 142 16.30 -9.87 5.18
CA ILE A 142 16.06 -10.92 6.17
C ILE A 142 16.73 -10.59 7.50
N GLY A 143 17.98 -10.11 7.46
CA GLY A 143 18.76 -9.77 8.65
C GLY A 143 18.31 -8.48 9.35
N ASN A 144 17.69 -7.55 8.63
CA ASN A 144 17.43 -6.19 9.11
C ASN A 144 15.96 -5.74 8.97
N LEU A 145 14.96 -6.62 9.12
CA LEU A 145 13.54 -6.25 9.01
C LEU A 145 13.14 -5.02 9.85
N ASN A 146 13.69 -4.88 11.07
CA ASN A 146 13.42 -3.74 11.94
C ASN A 146 13.90 -2.40 11.34
N LYS A 147 14.99 -2.39 10.58
CA LYS A 147 15.48 -1.21 9.85
C LYS A 147 14.43 -0.74 8.85
N TYR A 148 13.89 -1.65 8.05
CA TYR A 148 12.87 -1.35 7.03
C TYR A 148 11.54 -0.91 7.65
N LYS A 149 11.13 -1.53 8.75
CA LYS A 149 9.99 -1.07 9.55
C LYS A 149 10.16 0.37 10.02
N ASN A 150 11.32 0.71 10.57
CA ASN A 150 11.59 2.06 11.06
C ASN A 150 11.59 3.08 9.92
N ILE A 151 12.16 2.73 8.76
CA ILE A 151 12.10 3.55 7.54
C ILE A 151 10.65 3.77 7.12
N ALA A 152 9.84 2.71 7.02
CA ALA A 152 8.42 2.81 6.66
C ALA A 152 7.65 3.76 7.61
N ASN A 153 7.88 3.63 8.92
CA ASN A 153 7.27 4.49 9.94
C ASN A 153 7.77 5.95 9.90
N GLN A 154 9.00 6.21 9.45
CA GLN A 154 9.49 7.58 9.27
C GLN A 154 8.90 8.24 8.01
N LEU A 155 8.70 7.45 6.95
CA LEU A 155 8.16 7.94 5.69
C LEU A 155 6.65 8.17 5.75
N ILE A 156 5.91 7.31 6.46
CA ILE A 156 4.44 7.34 6.47
C ILE A 156 3.87 8.69 6.90
N GLY A 157 4.47 9.37 7.87
CA GLY A 157 3.98 10.68 8.33
C GLY A 157 3.93 11.72 7.20
N LYS A 158 5.00 11.80 6.41
CA LYS A 158 5.07 12.73 5.26
C LYS A 158 4.12 12.33 4.13
N ILE A 159 4.01 11.02 3.88
CA ILE A 159 3.13 10.48 2.83
C ILE A 159 1.66 10.67 3.18
N VAL A 160 1.29 10.49 4.45
CA VAL A 160 -0.08 10.69 4.93
C VAL A 160 -0.44 12.17 4.94
N LEU A 161 0.48 13.07 5.32
CA LEU A 161 0.24 14.50 5.19
C LEU A 161 -0.03 14.89 3.73
N GLU A 162 0.79 14.41 2.80
CA GLU A 162 0.57 14.62 1.36
C GLU A 162 -0.78 14.05 0.88
N MET A 163 -1.18 12.90 1.43
CA MET A 163 -2.49 12.32 1.17
C MET A 163 -3.61 13.18 1.77
N GLU A 164 -3.49 13.73 2.98
CA GLU A 164 -4.57 14.41 3.69
C GLU A 164 -4.76 15.87 3.26
N GLU A 165 -3.70 16.59 2.93
CA GLU A 165 -3.76 17.99 2.48
C GLU A 165 -4.47 18.14 1.13
N ASP A 166 -4.44 17.10 0.30
CA ASP A 166 -5.10 17.12 -1.00
C ASP A 166 -6.56 16.63 -0.88
N CYS A 167 -7.52 17.55 -0.80
CA CYS A 167 -8.95 17.20 -0.76
C CYS A 167 -9.46 16.52 -2.06
N ASN A 168 -8.63 16.36 -3.09
CA ASN A 168 -9.06 15.77 -4.35
C ASN A 168 -9.36 14.27 -4.22
N HIS A 169 -10.64 13.91 -4.39
CA HIS A 169 -11.09 12.51 -4.35
C HIS A 169 -10.62 11.70 -5.56
N GLN A 170 -10.12 12.36 -6.61
CA GLN A 170 -9.57 11.75 -7.82
C GLN A 170 -8.27 10.97 -7.58
N LYS A 171 -7.62 11.12 -6.41
CA LYS A 171 -6.42 10.37 -6.03
C LYS A 171 -6.66 8.89 -5.70
N PHE A 172 -7.90 8.51 -5.42
CA PHE A 172 -8.24 7.14 -5.00
C PHE A 172 -8.54 6.25 -6.20
N ILE A 173 -7.82 5.13 -6.26
CA ILE A 173 -7.98 4.05 -7.22
C ILE A 173 -9.17 3.20 -6.77
N LYS A 174 -10.15 2.96 -7.65
CA LYS A 174 -11.19 1.95 -7.39
C LYS A 174 -10.59 0.56 -7.59
N THR A 175 -10.86 -0.35 -6.67
CA THR A 175 -10.32 -1.71 -6.70
C THR A 175 -11.39 -2.73 -6.38
N ASP A 176 -11.22 -3.94 -6.90
CA ASP A 176 -12.06 -5.10 -6.60
C ASP A 176 -11.69 -5.77 -5.27
N LEU A 177 -10.55 -5.39 -4.68
CA LEU A 177 -10.11 -5.87 -3.37
C LEU A 177 -11.09 -5.43 -2.27
N SER A 178 -11.32 -6.31 -1.30
CA SER A 178 -12.15 -6.01 -0.14
C SER A 178 -11.37 -6.16 1.14
N LEU A 179 -11.67 -5.29 2.11
CA LEU A 179 -11.13 -5.46 3.44
C LEU A 179 -12.03 -6.43 4.22
N PRO A 180 -11.50 -7.54 4.74
CA PRO A 180 -12.27 -8.44 5.56
C PRO A 180 -12.81 -7.66 6.77
N LYS A 181 -14.11 -7.81 7.01
CA LYS A 181 -14.73 -7.30 8.24
C LYS A 181 -13.99 -7.92 9.41
N LEU A 182 -13.57 -7.07 10.35
CA LEU A 182 -12.94 -7.53 11.57
C LEU A 182 -13.90 -8.50 12.26
N LYS A 183 -13.53 -9.78 12.33
CA LYS A 183 -14.25 -10.74 13.16
C LYS A 183 -14.03 -10.26 14.59
N ASN A 184 -15.09 -9.86 15.28
CA ASN A 184 -15.04 -9.58 16.72
C ASN A 184 -14.60 -10.86 17.46
N ARG A 185 -13.29 -11.13 17.52
CA ARG A 185 -12.72 -12.25 18.28
C ARG A 185 -12.36 -11.86 19.72
N TYR A 186 -12.71 -10.65 20.15
CA TYR A 186 -12.73 -10.28 21.55
C TYR A 186 -14.13 -10.45 22.11
N ALA A 187 -14.42 -11.66 22.61
CA ALA A 187 -15.40 -11.80 23.67
C ALA A 187 -14.87 -10.99 24.87
N TYR A 188 -15.53 -9.87 25.17
CA TYR A 188 -15.23 -9.06 26.33
C TYR A 188 -15.27 -9.94 27.58
N LYS A 189 -14.10 -10.16 28.21
CA LYS A 189 -14.06 -10.62 29.59
C LYS A 189 -14.35 -9.39 30.45
N HIS A 190 -15.59 -9.28 30.92
CA HIS A 190 -16.02 -8.23 31.84
C HIS A 190 -15.01 -8.09 32.98
N LEU A 191 -14.27 -6.98 33.01
CA LEU A 191 -13.67 -6.45 34.23
C LEU A 191 -14.57 -5.31 34.67
N ASN A 192 -15.21 -5.52 35.82
CA ASN A 192 -16.06 -4.56 36.49
C ASN A 192 -15.27 -3.28 36.82
N CYS A 193 -15.55 -2.17 36.13
CA CYS A 193 -15.80 -0.86 36.74
C CYS A 193 -16.07 0.21 35.68
N GLY A 194 -17.22 0.87 35.81
CA GLY A 194 -17.31 2.32 35.65
C GLY A 194 -17.41 2.89 34.22
N GLN A 195 -18.63 2.92 33.70
CA GLN A 195 -19.16 3.93 32.76
C GLN A 195 -18.42 4.12 31.41
N ILE A 196 -18.98 3.53 30.36
CA ILE A 196 -18.86 4.06 28.99
C ILE A 196 -20.26 4.48 28.54
N LEU A 197 -20.43 5.77 28.28
CA LEU A 197 -21.56 6.33 27.55
C LEU A 197 -21.45 5.88 26.09
N SER A 198 -22.31 4.96 25.68
CA SER A 198 -22.50 4.58 24.29
C SER A 198 -23.25 5.68 23.54
N ILE A 199 -22.62 6.30 22.55
CA ILE A 199 -23.33 7.07 21.52
C ILE A 199 -23.31 6.23 20.25
N GLU A 200 -24.45 5.63 19.92
CA GLU A 200 -24.71 5.07 18.60
C GLU A 200 -24.83 6.23 17.61
N LEU A 201 -23.84 6.41 16.73
CA LEU A 201 -23.96 7.28 15.57
C LEU A 201 -24.49 6.47 14.40
N THR A 202 -25.71 6.80 13.97
CA THR A 202 -26.39 6.22 12.81
C THR A 202 -25.72 6.64 11.50
N GLU A 203 -25.79 5.77 10.48
CA GLU A 203 -25.06 5.78 9.20
C GLU A 203 -25.16 7.06 8.34
N LYS A 204 -25.91 8.09 8.74
CA LYS A 204 -26.13 9.32 7.95
C LYS A 204 -25.19 10.49 8.25
N GLN A 205 -24.25 10.37 9.19
CA GLN A 205 -23.28 11.45 9.51
C GLN A 205 -21.85 11.19 9.02
N ASN A 206 -21.59 10.10 8.31
CA ASN A 206 -20.26 9.70 7.86
C ASN A 206 -19.67 10.48 6.67
N GLN A 207 -20.36 11.48 6.11
CA GLN A 207 -19.87 12.19 4.91
C GLN A 207 -19.08 13.48 5.16
N CYS A 208 -18.95 13.96 6.40
CA CYS A 208 -18.18 15.20 6.68
C CYS A 208 -17.20 15.12 7.88
N LEU A 209 -16.97 13.96 8.49
CA LEU A 209 -16.14 13.82 9.70
C LEU A 209 -14.82 13.06 9.51
N PHE A 210 -14.36 12.87 8.26
CA PHE A 210 -13.11 12.17 7.96
C PHE A 210 -11.82 13.00 8.19
N PHE A 211 -11.94 14.21 8.73
CA PHE A 211 -10.80 15.08 9.01
C PHE A 211 -10.77 15.42 10.50
N CYS A 212 -9.66 15.05 11.14
CA CYS A 212 -9.30 15.21 12.56
C CYS A 212 -9.53 13.96 13.43
N TYR A 213 -8.50 13.66 14.24
CA TYR A 213 -8.25 12.50 15.13
C TYR A 213 -7.47 11.37 14.43
N GLU A 214 -6.18 11.12 14.71
CA GLU A 214 -5.52 11.08 16.03
C GLU A 214 -4.08 11.66 16.01
N ARG A 215 -3.87 12.77 16.74
CA ARG A 215 -2.61 13.07 17.43
C ARG A 215 -2.90 12.92 18.92
N ILE A 216 -2.69 11.74 19.48
CA ILE A 216 -2.70 11.55 20.94
C ILE A 216 -1.59 10.55 21.31
N PHE A 217 -0.56 11.11 21.97
CA PHE A 217 0.65 10.56 22.61
C PHE A 217 1.76 10.01 21.72
#